data_AF-A0A8J6E8U4-F1
#
_entry.id   AF-A0A8J6E8U4-F1
#
_cell.length_a   1.000
_cell.length_b   1.000
_cell.length_c   1.000
_cell.angle_alpha   90.00
_cell.angle_beta   90.00
_cell.angle_gamma   90.00
#
_symmetry.space_group_name_H-M   'P 1'
#
loop_
_entity.id
_entity.type
_entity.pdbx_description
1 polymer ?
#
loop_
_entity_poly.entity_id
_entity_poly.type
_entity_poly.pdbx_seq_one_letter_code
_entity_poly.pdbx_strand_id
1 'polypeptide(L)'
;MLGWLSRDPRVRRILANTDYWVYTLLNPRYKENLSTLIPEEEGVSIHKLEDSSKHSYLLVMKGAPERILDRCSTIMIEGQEYPLDEEMKENFQTAYMALGSLGERVLGFCQFMLPSSFYGSGYLFSAENGNFPLDNLCFVGLISMIDPPRSTVPDAVMKCRSSGIKVIMVTGDHPITAKAIARSVGIISSKGETVEDIASRLGIPVERVNPR
;
A
#
# COMPACT_ATOMS: atom_id res chain seq x y z
N MET A 1 -19.52 8.78 -5.71
CA MET A 1 -20.00 9.47 -4.49
C MET A 1 -19.12 9.00 -3.35
N LEU A 2 -18.46 9.88 -2.60
CA LEU A 2 -17.42 9.51 -1.62
C LEU A 2 -18.04 9.14 -0.26
N GLY A 3 -17.64 8.00 0.32
CA GLY A 3 -18.33 7.38 1.45
C GLY A 3 -17.46 7.04 2.67
N TRP A 4 -17.53 7.91 3.69
CA TRP A 4 -17.27 7.66 5.12
C TRP A 4 -15.84 7.29 5.61
N LEU A 5 -15.51 7.80 6.80
CA LEU A 5 -14.19 7.64 7.43
C LEU A 5 -14.07 6.35 8.27
N SER A 6 -12.83 5.89 8.43
CA SER A 6 -12.43 5.00 9.51
C SER A 6 -12.72 5.63 10.88
N ARG A 7 -12.96 4.78 11.91
CA ARG A 7 -13.06 5.22 13.32
C ARG A 7 -11.69 5.41 13.98
N ASP A 8 -10.60 4.94 13.38
CA ASP A 8 -9.24 5.27 13.82
C ASP A 8 -8.72 6.50 13.03
N PRO A 9 -8.44 7.65 13.68
CA PRO A 9 -8.00 8.86 12.99
C PRO A 9 -6.62 8.76 12.34
N ARG A 10 -5.87 7.67 12.54
CA ARG A 10 -4.56 7.41 11.91
C ARG A 10 -4.66 6.69 10.56
N VAL A 11 -5.81 6.09 10.26
CA VAL A 11 -6.05 5.30 9.03
C VAL A 11 -6.99 6.08 8.11
N ARG A 12 -6.45 6.60 7.02
CA ARG A 12 -7.27 7.23 5.98
C ARG A 12 -7.71 6.20 4.95
N ARG A 13 -8.98 6.32 4.53
CA ARG A 13 -9.67 5.22 3.86
C ARG A 13 -9.43 5.22 2.35
N ILE A 14 -8.38 4.49 1.96
CA ILE A 14 -8.44 3.32 1.06
C ILE A 14 -9.02 3.52 -0.35
N LEU A 15 -8.28 3.03 -1.36
CA LEU A 15 -8.75 2.91 -2.76
C LEU A 15 -9.17 1.47 -3.13
N ALA A 16 -9.18 0.59 -2.12
CA ALA A 16 -9.76 -0.75 -2.16
C ALA A 16 -11.28 -0.68 -2.02
N ASN A 17 -12.04 -1.38 -2.87
CA ASN A 17 -13.50 -1.38 -2.83
C ASN A 17 -14.04 -2.35 -1.74
N THR A 18 -13.35 -2.39 -0.59
CA THR A 18 -13.19 -3.58 0.27
C THR A 18 -12.84 -3.23 1.75
N ASP A 19 -13.29 -4.05 2.73
CA ASP A 19 -13.40 -3.71 4.18
C ASP A 19 -13.42 -4.96 5.14
N TYR A 20 -12.81 -4.93 6.36
CA TYR A 20 -12.65 -5.88 7.53
C TYR A 20 -13.28 -5.19 8.71
N TRP A 21 -12.91 -3.95 9.00
CA TRP A 21 -11.70 -3.13 8.82
C TRP A 21 -10.90 -2.99 7.46
N VAL A 22 -10.32 -4.03 6.76
CA VAL A 22 -10.06 -4.12 5.27
C VAL A 22 -10.53 -5.38 4.40
N TYR A 23 -10.97 -6.57 4.90
CA TYR A 23 -11.68 -7.68 4.15
C TYR A 23 -12.96 -8.41 4.75
N THR A 24 -13.24 -8.45 6.08
CA THR A 24 -14.53 -8.90 6.76
C THR A 24 -15.78 -7.96 6.78
N LEU A 25 -15.66 -6.63 6.74
CA LEU A 25 -16.79 -5.67 6.75
C LEU A 25 -17.51 -5.66 5.39
N LEU A 26 -16.83 -6.08 4.32
CA LEU A 26 -17.41 -6.55 3.05
C LEU A 26 -18.32 -7.76 3.23
N ASN A 27 -17.77 -8.75 3.93
CA ASN A 27 -18.19 -10.14 3.82
C ASN A 27 -18.26 -10.72 5.23
N PRO A 28 -19.36 -10.46 5.96
CA PRO A 28 -19.49 -10.80 7.37
C PRO A 28 -19.33 -12.29 7.71
N ARG A 29 -19.37 -13.17 6.69
CA ARG A 29 -19.21 -14.63 6.81
C ARG A 29 -17.86 -15.09 7.39
N TYR A 30 -16.77 -14.36 7.19
CA TYR A 30 -15.42 -14.87 7.51
C TYR A 30 -14.89 -14.42 8.88
N LYS A 31 -15.76 -14.03 9.82
CA LYS A 31 -15.34 -13.35 11.05
C LYS A 31 -14.89 -14.26 12.19
N GLU A 32 -15.27 -15.54 12.18
CA GLU A 32 -15.15 -16.40 13.37
C GLU A 32 -13.99 -17.43 13.26
N ASN A 33 -13.71 -17.98 12.07
CA ASN A 33 -12.97 -19.25 11.94
C ASN A 33 -11.71 -19.18 11.03
N LEU A 34 -10.91 -18.12 11.13
CA LEU A 34 -9.66 -17.95 10.36
C LEU A 34 -8.45 -18.51 11.12
N SER A 35 -8.02 -19.74 10.80
CA SER A 35 -6.71 -20.25 11.20
C SER A 35 -5.62 -19.85 10.19
N THR A 36 -4.62 -19.09 10.63
CA THR A 36 -3.46 -18.72 9.82
C THR A 36 -2.47 -19.89 9.73
N LEU A 37 -2.06 -20.26 8.51
CA LEU A 37 -1.28 -21.48 8.26
C LEU A 37 0.19 -21.24 7.85
N ILE A 38 0.62 -19.99 7.70
CA ILE A 38 2.01 -19.60 7.36
C ILE A 38 2.39 -18.34 8.17
N PRO A 39 3.63 -18.20 8.67
CA PRO A 39 4.15 -16.94 9.21
C PRO A 39 4.11 -15.76 8.22
N GLU A 40 4.06 -14.53 8.73
CA GLU A 40 3.91 -13.28 7.94
C GLU A 40 5.17 -12.83 7.13
N GLU A 41 6.18 -13.69 6.92
CA GLU A 41 7.56 -13.25 6.61
C GLU A 41 7.74 -12.50 5.27
N GLU A 42 6.84 -12.65 4.29
CA GLU A 42 6.80 -11.81 3.07
C GLU A 42 5.48 -11.00 2.94
N GLY A 43 4.75 -10.80 4.03
CA GLY A 43 3.42 -10.16 4.00
C GLY A 43 2.31 -11.03 3.40
N VAL A 44 2.61 -12.29 3.09
CA VAL A 44 1.64 -13.31 2.67
C VAL A 44 1.04 -14.00 3.91
N SER A 45 -0.23 -14.38 3.82
CA SER A 45 -0.90 -15.24 4.79
C SER A 45 -1.95 -16.11 4.08
N ILE A 46 -2.14 -17.35 4.56
CA ILE A 46 -3.18 -18.25 4.05
C ILE A 46 -4.09 -18.65 5.21
N HIS A 47 -5.39 -18.54 4.98
CA HIS A 47 -6.45 -18.79 5.98
C HIS A 47 -7.44 -19.81 5.45
N LYS A 48 -7.96 -20.68 6.32
CA LYS A 48 -9.02 -21.64 5.96
C LYS A 48 -10.38 -20.93 5.84
N LEU A 49 -11.19 -21.37 4.88
CA LEU A 49 -12.60 -20.99 4.72
C LEU A 49 -13.49 -22.19 5.04
N GLU A 50 -14.46 -22.03 5.95
CA GLU A 50 -15.32 -23.16 6.36
C GLU A 50 -16.58 -23.32 5.50
N ASP A 51 -17.15 -22.22 5.01
CA ASP A 51 -18.49 -22.17 4.40
C ASP A 51 -18.44 -22.06 2.87
N SER A 52 -17.51 -22.78 2.22
CA SER A 52 -17.34 -22.75 0.76
C SER A 52 -17.05 -24.12 0.14
N SER A 53 -18.03 -24.64 -0.60
CA SER A 53 -17.96 -25.92 -1.33
C SER A 53 -17.02 -25.92 -2.55
N LYS A 54 -16.48 -24.75 -2.94
CA LYS A 54 -15.59 -24.59 -4.11
C LYS A 54 -14.16 -24.14 -3.77
N HIS A 55 -13.95 -23.54 -2.60
CA HIS A 55 -12.66 -22.97 -2.18
C HIS A 55 -12.49 -23.19 -0.68
N SER A 56 -11.45 -23.92 -0.28
CA SER A 56 -11.22 -24.27 1.13
C SER A 56 -10.25 -23.31 1.84
N TYR A 57 -9.57 -22.46 1.08
CA TYR A 57 -8.57 -21.52 1.59
C TYR A 57 -8.58 -20.20 0.82
N LEU A 58 -8.16 -19.12 1.48
CA LEU A 58 -7.92 -17.80 0.92
C LEU A 58 -6.44 -17.44 1.16
N LEU A 59 -5.73 -17.09 0.10
CA LEU A 59 -4.44 -16.40 0.19
C LEU A 59 -4.68 -14.89 0.22
N VAL A 60 -3.99 -14.19 1.11
CA VAL A 60 -3.97 -12.73 1.22
C VAL A 60 -2.51 -12.26 1.25
N MET A 61 -2.18 -11.24 0.46
CA MET A 61 -0.83 -10.65 0.42
C MET A 61 -0.92 -9.13 0.60
N LYS A 62 -0.04 -8.57 1.43
CA LYS A 62 0.14 -7.14 1.68
C LYS A 62 1.59 -6.74 1.40
N GLY A 63 1.84 -5.53 0.88
CA GLY A 63 3.21 -5.10 0.58
C GLY A 63 3.32 -3.70 0.02
N ALA A 64 4.49 -3.40 -0.55
CA ALA A 64 4.71 -2.13 -1.26
C ALA A 64 3.77 -2.06 -2.48
N PRO A 65 3.03 -0.94 -2.68
CA PRO A 65 1.93 -0.86 -3.64
C PRO A 65 2.25 -1.39 -5.03
N GLU A 66 3.34 -0.92 -5.63
CA GLU A 66 3.77 -1.32 -6.98
C GLU A 66 4.06 -2.82 -7.08
N ARG A 67 4.80 -3.38 -6.12
CA ARG A 67 5.14 -4.82 -6.07
C ARG A 67 3.92 -5.72 -5.87
N ILE A 68 2.81 -5.18 -5.36
CA ILE A 68 1.55 -5.90 -5.23
C ILE A 68 0.77 -5.85 -6.54
N LEU A 69 0.73 -4.69 -7.21
CA LEU A 69 0.08 -4.53 -8.52
C LEU A 69 0.74 -5.41 -9.58
N ASP A 70 2.08 -5.48 -9.61
CA ASP A 70 2.87 -6.29 -10.54
C ASP A 70 2.52 -7.80 -10.50
N ARG A 71 1.99 -8.28 -9.36
CA ARG A 71 1.58 -9.67 -9.14
C ARG A 71 0.12 -9.94 -9.50
N CYS A 72 -0.66 -8.92 -9.87
CA CYS A 72 -2.10 -9.02 -10.06
C CYS A 72 -2.50 -9.09 -11.54
N SER A 73 -3.44 -10.00 -11.85
CA SER A 73 -4.06 -10.13 -13.17
C SER A 73 -5.53 -9.68 -13.18
N THR A 74 -6.18 -9.66 -12.02
CA THR A 74 -7.55 -9.15 -11.83
C THR A 74 -7.59 -8.05 -10.76
N ILE A 75 -8.72 -7.37 -10.64
CA ILE A 75 -9.04 -6.39 -9.59
C ILE A 75 -10.45 -6.64 -9.04
N MET A 76 -10.63 -6.41 -7.74
CA MET A 76 -11.90 -6.53 -7.03
C MET A 76 -12.69 -5.22 -7.05
N ILE A 77 -13.80 -5.17 -7.79
CA ILE A 77 -14.68 -4.00 -7.89
C ILE A 77 -16.11 -4.45 -7.48
N GLU A 78 -16.68 -3.80 -6.46
CA GLU A 78 -18.03 -4.07 -5.92
C GLU A 78 -18.30 -5.55 -5.59
N GLY A 79 -17.26 -6.30 -5.24
CA GLY A 79 -17.34 -7.74 -4.91
C GLY A 79 -17.27 -8.69 -6.10
N GLN A 80 -16.94 -8.19 -7.30
CA GLN A 80 -16.68 -8.99 -8.51
C GLN A 80 -15.24 -8.79 -8.99
N GLU A 81 -14.65 -9.84 -9.59
CA GLU A 81 -13.31 -9.77 -10.16
C GLU A 81 -13.35 -9.44 -11.66
N TYR A 82 -12.61 -8.40 -12.06
CA TYR A 82 -12.44 -7.97 -13.45
C TYR A 82 -10.96 -8.06 -13.86
N PRO A 83 -10.63 -8.23 -15.15
CA PRO A 83 -9.24 -8.14 -15.63
C PRO A 83 -8.62 -6.78 -15.27
N LEU A 84 -7.35 -6.77 -14.87
CA LEU A 84 -6.62 -5.53 -14.55
C LEU A 84 -6.10 -4.86 -15.84
N ASP A 85 -6.89 -3.95 -16.41
CA ASP A 85 -6.52 -3.17 -17.60
C ASP A 85 -5.61 -1.96 -17.28
N GLU A 86 -5.20 -1.23 -18.34
CA GLU A 86 -4.31 -0.07 -18.19
C GLU A 86 -5.00 1.16 -17.57
N GLU A 87 -6.31 1.36 -17.77
CA GLU A 87 -7.05 2.47 -17.15
C GLU A 87 -7.10 2.26 -15.62
N MET A 88 -7.30 1.02 -15.18
CA MET A 88 -7.24 0.64 -13.76
C MET A 88 -5.85 0.84 -13.16
N LYS A 89 -4.77 0.62 -13.93
CA LYS A 89 -3.39 0.91 -13.51
C LYS A 89 -3.10 2.41 -13.44
N GLU A 90 -3.58 3.22 -14.39
CA GLU A 90 -3.47 4.69 -14.33
C GLU A 90 -4.23 5.27 -13.12
N ASN A 91 -5.43 4.76 -12.84
CA ASN A 91 -6.19 5.11 -11.64
C ASN A 91 -5.46 4.72 -10.34
N PHE A 92 -4.87 3.52 -10.29
CA PHE A 92 -3.99 3.10 -9.19
C PHE A 92 -2.83 4.08 -8.98
N GLN A 93 -2.10 4.45 -10.04
CA GLN A 93 -0.92 5.31 -9.93
C GLN A 93 -1.32 6.72 -9.46
N THR A 94 -2.42 7.24 -9.98
CA THR A 94 -3.02 8.52 -9.56
C THR A 94 -3.32 8.52 -8.06
N ALA A 95 -3.94 7.45 -7.54
CA ALA A 95 -4.24 7.32 -6.12
C ALA A 95 -2.99 7.12 -5.25
N TYR A 96 -2.05 6.27 -5.66
CA TYR A 96 -0.80 6.04 -4.94
C TYR A 96 0.01 7.35 -4.80
N MET A 97 0.13 8.11 -5.89
CA MET A 97 0.79 9.42 -5.89
C MET A 97 0.03 10.43 -5.02
N ALA A 98 -1.30 10.46 -5.06
CA ALA A 98 -2.10 11.35 -4.20
C ALA A 98 -1.87 11.06 -2.71
N LEU A 99 -1.97 9.79 -2.29
CA LEU A 99 -1.77 9.37 -0.89
C LEU A 99 -0.33 9.61 -0.43
N GLY A 100 0.66 9.24 -1.25
CA GLY A 100 2.08 9.47 -0.95
C GLY A 100 2.44 10.95 -0.85
N SER A 101 1.78 11.84 -1.62
CA SER A 101 2.00 13.29 -1.56
C SER A 101 1.62 13.93 -0.21
N LEU A 102 0.76 13.27 0.57
CA LEU A 102 0.36 13.67 1.91
C LEU A 102 1.38 13.26 3.00
N GLY A 103 2.43 12.51 2.63
CA GLY A 103 3.36 11.91 3.58
C GLY A 103 2.79 10.67 4.27
N GLU A 104 1.71 10.09 3.75
CA GLU A 104 1.13 8.87 4.27
C GLU A 104 1.94 7.64 3.78
N ARG A 105 2.12 6.63 4.63
CA ARG A 105 2.68 5.33 4.24
C ARG A 105 1.57 4.52 3.58
N VAL A 106 1.78 4.13 2.33
CA VAL A 106 0.80 3.38 1.53
C VAL A 106 1.22 1.92 1.43
N LEU A 107 0.25 1.00 1.50
CA LEU A 107 0.43 -0.44 1.31
C LEU A 107 -0.60 -0.95 0.29
N GLY A 108 -0.15 -1.80 -0.63
CA GLY A 108 -1.01 -2.55 -1.54
C GLY A 108 -1.49 -3.86 -0.93
N PHE A 109 -2.67 -4.30 -1.36
CA PHE A 109 -3.34 -5.52 -0.91
C PHE A 109 -3.89 -6.29 -2.10
N CYS A 110 -3.72 -7.61 -2.11
CA CYS A 110 -4.30 -8.53 -3.08
C CYS A 110 -4.70 -9.86 -2.43
N GLN A 111 -5.41 -10.71 -3.17
CA GLN A 111 -5.90 -12.00 -2.70
C GLN A 111 -5.90 -13.06 -3.80
N PHE A 112 -6.07 -14.32 -3.41
CA PHE A 112 -6.40 -15.41 -4.33
C PHE A 112 -7.26 -16.48 -3.64
N MET A 113 -8.39 -16.83 -4.27
CA MET A 113 -9.26 -17.92 -3.82
C MET A 113 -8.65 -19.26 -4.21
N LEU A 114 -8.15 -20.04 -3.24
CA LEU A 114 -7.44 -21.28 -3.54
C LEU A 114 -8.45 -22.40 -3.88
N PRO A 115 -8.41 -22.98 -5.10
CA PRO A 115 -9.38 -23.98 -5.55
C PRO A 115 -9.26 -25.28 -4.76
N SER A 116 -10.37 -25.78 -4.22
CA SER A 116 -10.40 -26.98 -3.37
C SER A 116 -10.01 -28.27 -4.11
N SER A 117 -10.03 -28.26 -5.45
CA SER A 117 -9.52 -29.35 -6.30
C SER A 117 -8.01 -29.54 -6.27
N PHE A 118 -7.26 -28.52 -5.83
CA PHE A 118 -5.81 -28.57 -5.64
C PHE A 118 -5.43 -28.43 -4.15
N TYR A 119 -6.15 -27.58 -3.42
CA TYR A 119 -5.91 -27.27 -2.00
C TYR A 119 -7.04 -27.83 -1.13
N GLY A 120 -7.07 -29.17 -1.01
CA GLY A 120 -8.08 -29.90 -0.23
C GLY A 120 -7.92 -29.74 1.28
N SER A 121 -8.95 -30.09 2.05
CA SER A 121 -8.93 -29.97 3.52
C SER A 121 -7.78 -30.78 4.14
N GLY A 122 -6.86 -30.08 4.82
CA GLY A 122 -5.66 -30.67 5.42
C GLY A 122 -4.39 -30.49 4.58
N TYR A 123 -4.45 -29.71 3.49
CA TYR A 123 -3.27 -29.32 2.72
C TYR A 123 -2.23 -28.63 3.60
N LEU A 124 -0.98 -29.09 3.54
CA LEU A 124 0.14 -28.51 4.27
C LEU A 124 0.84 -27.48 3.39
N PHE A 125 0.59 -26.20 3.68
CA PHE A 125 1.30 -25.09 3.04
C PHE A 125 2.72 -24.97 3.60
N SER A 126 3.68 -24.59 2.76
CA SER A 126 5.09 -24.45 3.11
C SER A 126 5.70 -23.28 2.34
N ALA A 127 6.13 -22.24 3.07
CA ALA A 127 6.81 -21.08 2.49
C ALA A 127 8.13 -21.49 1.81
N GLU A 128 8.94 -22.34 2.46
CA GLU A 128 10.22 -22.83 1.95
C GLU A 128 10.10 -23.53 0.59
N ASN A 129 9.00 -24.26 0.36
CA ASN A 129 8.77 -25.01 -0.88
C ASN A 129 7.92 -24.23 -1.91
N GLY A 130 7.43 -23.02 -1.59
CA GLY A 130 6.63 -22.19 -2.48
C GLY A 130 5.38 -22.89 -3.04
N ASN A 131 4.71 -23.74 -2.26
CA ASN A 131 3.67 -24.65 -2.77
C ASN A 131 2.27 -23.99 -2.96
N PHE A 132 2.24 -22.70 -3.30
CA PHE A 132 1.03 -21.89 -3.53
C PHE A 132 1.35 -20.72 -4.47
N PRO A 133 0.37 -20.19 -5.24
CA PRO A 133 0.61 -19.10 -6.19
C PRO A 133 0.98 -17.78 -5.49
N LEU A 134 1.93 -17.06 -6.07
CA LEU A 134 2.33 -15.71 -5.68
C LEU A 134 2.07 -14.66 -6.78
N ASP A 135 1.49 -15.09 -7.90
CA ASP A 135 1.29 -14.29 -9.12
C ASP A 135 -0.05 -14.67 -9.78
N ASN A 136 -0.59 -13.78 -10.63
CA ASN A 136 -1.97 -13.85 -11.14
C ASN A 136 -3.02 -13.70 -10.02
N LEU A 137 -2.72 -12.82 -9.07
CA LEU A 137 -3.57 -12.52 -7.92
C LEU A 137 -4.67 -11.51 -8.31
N CYS A 138 -5.68 -11.38 -7.45
CA CYS A 138 -6.70 -10.34 -7.55
C CYS A 138 -6.30 -9.13 -6.71
N PHE A 139 -6.08 -7.98 -7.34
CA PHE A 139 -5.81 -6.72 -6.65
C PHE A 139 -7.04 -6.29 -5.85
N VAL A 140 -6.86 -6.07 -4.55
CA VAL A 140 -7.94 -5.70 -3.64
C VAL A 140 -7.96 -4.20 -3.44
N GLY A 141 -6.77 -3.57 -3.29
CA GLY A 141 -6.60 -2.13 -3.33
C GLY A 141 -5.45 -1.59 -2.46
N LEU A 142 -5.56 -0.31 -2.07
CA LEU A 142 -4.57 0.41 -1.25
C LEU A 142 -5.10 0.74 0.14
N ILE A 143 -4.25 0.69 1.17
CA ILE A 143 -4.44 1.40 2.46
C ILE A 143 -3.39 2.50 2.58
N SER A 144 -3.76 3.66 3.14
CA SER A 144 -2.79 4.64 3.66
C SER A 144 -2.87 4.78 5.18
N MET A 145 -1.71 5.05 5.79
CA MET A 145 -1.56 5.26 7.23
C MET A 145 -0.72 6.52 7.46
N ILE A 146 -1.16 7.38 8.37
CA ILE A 146 -0.38 8.55 8.79
C ILE A 146 0.67 8.07 9.80
N ASP A 147 1.95 8.17 9.47
CA ASP A 147 3.06 8.06 10.42
C ASP A 147 3.61 9.47 10.70
N PRO A 148 3.03 10.21 11.67
CA PRO A 148 3.35 11.61 11.86
C PRO A 148 4.74 11.78 12.47
N PRO A 149 5.58 12.71 11.97
CA PRO A 149 6.86 13.00 12.59
C PRO A 149 6.66 13.44 14.04
N ARG A 150 7.51 12.95 14.95
CA ARG A 150 7.46 13.31 16.38
C ARG A 150 7.43 14.84 16.52
N SER A 151 6.56 15.36 17.38
CA SER A 151 6.27 16.79 17.51
C SER A 151 7.49 17.68 17.77
N THR A 152 8.57 17.14 18.34
CA THR A 152 9.83 17.85 18.60
C THR A 152 10.78 17.94 17.39
N VAL A 153 10.51 17.22 16.29
CA VAL A 153 11.43 17.13 15.14
C VAL A 153 11.50 18.44 14.33
N PRO A 154 10.40 19.14 13.99
CA PRO A 154 10.48 20.41 13.27
C PRO A 154 11.32 21.46 14.01
N ASP A 155 11.15 21.57 15.33
CA ASP A 155 11.95 22.44 16.20
C ASP A 155 13.45 22.07 16.20
N ALA A 156 13.76 20.77 16.25
CA ALA A 156 15.14 20.28 16.23
C ALA A 156 15.81 20.57 14.87
N VAL A 157 15.11 20.32 13.77
CA VAL A 157 15.58 20.65 12.41
C VAL A 157 15.79 22.15 12.26
N MET A 158 14.86 22.98 12.76
CA MET A 158 14.99 24.44 12.73
C MET A 158 16.24 24.92 13.48
N LYS A 159 16.48 24.42 14.71
CA LYS A 159 17.65 24.76 15.54
C LYS A 159 18.97 24.31 14.90
N CYS A 160 18.99 23.15 14.25
CA CYS A 160 20.17 22.72 13.48
C CYS A 160 20.45 23.67 12.31
N ARG A 161 19.41 24.01 11.52
CA ARG A 161 19.54 24.90 10.36
C ARG A 161 19.95 26.32 10.73
N SER A 162 19.41 26.90 11.80
CA SER A 162 19.82 28.23 12.29
C SER A 162 21.25 28.25 12.85
N SER A 163 21.77 27.10 13.29
CA SER A 163 23.16 26.90 13.70
C SER A 163 24.11 26.58 12.54
N GLY A 164 23.66 26.69 11.28
CA GLY A 164 24.45 26.36 10.08
C GLY A 164 24.64 24.86 9.82
N ILE A 165 24.01 23.97 10.59
CA ILE A 165 24.16 22.52 10.45
C ILE A 165 23.30 22.02 9.30
N LYS A 166 23.92 21.32 8.34
CA LYS A 166 23.22 20.67 7.23
C LYS A 166 22.49 19.40 7.71
N VAL A 167 21.18 19.43 7.73
CA VAL A 167 20.33 18.24 7.98
C VAL A 167 20.08 17.50 6.67
N ILE A 168 20.14 16.16 6.70
CA ILE A 168 19.91 15.27 5.55
C ILE A 168 18.96 14.15 6.01
N MET A 169 17.96 13.81 5.19
CA MET A 169 17.11 12.65 5.40
C MET A 169 17.70 11.43 4.68
N VAL A 170 17.65 10.27 5.33
CA VAL A 170 17.87 8.96 4.71
C VAL A 170 16.71 8.07 5.17
N THR A 171 15.96 7.49 4.23
CA THR A 171 14.89 6.53 4.49
C THR A 171 14.80 5.52 3.34
N GLY A 172 14.13 4.38 3.57
CA GLY A 172 13.71 3.42 2.55
C GLY A 172 12.26 3.64 2.05
N ASP A 173 11.54 4.64 2.54
CA ASP A 173 10.21 4.98 2.04
C ASP A 173 10.26 5.54 0.60
N HIS A 174 9.15 5.39 -0.14
CA HIS A 174 9.04 5.86 -1.52
C HIS A 174 9.33 7.39 -1.63
N PRO A 175 10.04 7.87 -2.68
CA PRO A 175 10.54 9.25 -2.73
C PRO A 175 9.49 10.34 -2.55
N ILE A 176 8.24 10.11 -2.97
CA ILE A 176 7.13 11.06 -2.78
C ILE A 176 6.76 11.25 -1.30
N THR A 177 6.64 10.15 -0.55
CA THR A 177 6.38 10.15 0.90
C THR A 177 7.56 10.76 1.64
N ALA A 178 8.79 10.39 1.27
CA ALA A 178 10.01 10.98 1.83
C ALA A 178 10.08 12.50 1.59
N LYS A 179 9.77 12.98 0.38
CA LYS A 179 9.71 14.42 0.03
C LYS A 179 8.63 15.16 0.81
N ALA A 180 7.46 14.55 1.00
CA ALA A 180 6.37 15.13 1.79
C ALA A 180 6.73 15.26 3.28
N ILE A 181 7.30 14.22 3.90
CA ILE A 181 7.79 14.28 5.28
C ILE A 181 8.97 15.25 5.42
N ALA A 182 9.92 15.26 4.47
CA ALA A 182 11.06 16.19 4.49
C ALA A 182 10.63 17.66 4.39
N ARG A 183 9.51 17.95 3.71
CA ARG A 183 8.86 19.28 3.74
C ARG A 183 8.15 19.55 5.07
N SER A 184 7.38 18.60 5.61
CA SER A 184 6.61 18.81 6.85
C SER A 184 7.49 19.02 8.08
N VAL A 185 8.68 18.42 8.14
CA VAL A 185 9.68 18.68 9.20
C VAL A 185 10.68 19.80 8.88
N GLY A 186 10.56 20.47 7.73
CA GLY A 186 11.41 21.60 7.36
C GLY A 186 12.86 21.25 6.99
N ILE A 187 13.16 20.00 6.61
CA ILE A 187 14.45 19.63 5.99
C ILE A 187 14.50 20.27 4.59
N ILE A 188 13.48 20.06 3.78
CA ILE A 188 13.18 20.88 2.61
C ILE A 188 12.47 22.14 3.11
N SER A 189 13.07 23.32 2.89
CA SER A 189 12.43 24.60 3.26
C SER A 189 11.25 24.94 2.34
N SER A 190 10.32 25.77 2.80
CA SER A 190 9.16 26.23 2.01
C SER A 190 9.50 26.96 0.71
N LYS A 191 10.72 27.49 0.58
CA LYS A 191 11.29 28.08 -0.66
C LYS A 191 12.30 27.16 -1.37
N GLY A 192 12.46 25.92 -0.91
CA GLY A 192 13.38 24.94 -1.47
C GLY A 192 12.68 24.08 -2.51
N GLU A 193 12.93 24.36 -3.78
CA GLU A 193 12.50 23.50 -4.87
C GLU A 193 13.46 22.30 -5.02
N THR A 194 12.89 21.12 -5.25
CA THR A 194 13.62 19.92 -5.72
C THR A 194 13.70 19.92 -7.24
N VAL A 195 14.52 19.02 -7.81
CA VAL A 195 14.68 18.93 -9.28
C VAL A 195 13.34 18.68 -9.96
N GLU A 196 12.47 17.87 -9.35
CA GLU A 196 11.14 17.53 -9.87
C GLU A 196 10.15 18.70 -9.73
N ASP A 197 10.31 19.57 -8.72
CA ASP A 197 9.49 20.79 -8.59
C ASP A 197 9.84 21.79 -9.71
N ILE A 198 11.13 21.96 -10.00
CA ILE A 198 11.61 22.85 -11.07
C ILE A 198 11.18 22.30 -12.44
N ALA A 199 11.28 20.99 -12.65
CA ALA A 199 10.84 20.30 -13.86
C ALA A 199 9.35 20.55 -14.12
N SER A 200 8.51 20.31 -13.10
CA SER A 200 7.06 20.53 -13.15
C SER A 200 6.71 22.00 -13.41
N ARG A 201 7.35 22.94 -12.71
CA ARG A 201 7.12 24.39 -12.87
C ARG A 201 7.53 24.92 -14.24
N LEU A 202 8.56 24.34 -14.86
CA LEU A 202 9.05 24.75 -16.19
C LEU A 202 8.42 23.96 -17.35
N GLY A 203 7.66 22.89 -17.08
CA GLY A 203 7.11 22.02 -18.12
C GLY A 203 8.18 21.24 -18.90
N ILE A 204 9.31 20.91 -18.26
CA ILE A 204 10.43 20.20 -18.89
C ILE A 204 10.69 18.84 -18.22
N PRO A 205 11.25 17.85 -18.94
CA PRO A 205 11.75 16.62 -18.33
C PRO A 205 12.80 16.88 -17.24
N VAL A 206 12.83 16.04 -16.21
CA VAL A 206 13.68 16.22 -15.00
C VAL A 206 15.17 16.27 -15.37
N GLU A 207 15.57 15.54 -16.40
CA GLU A 207 16.92 15.43 -16.94
C GLU A 207 17.40 16.75 -17.58
N ARG A 208 16.50 17.68 -17.87
CA ARG A 208 16.80 19.02 -18.41
C ARG A 208 16.87 20.10 -17.34
N VAL A 209 16.57 19.79 -16.08
CA VAL A 209 16.78 20.71 -14.97
C VAL A 209 18.25 20.67 -14.58
N ASN A 210 18.93 21.82 -14.64
CA ASN A 210 20.24 21.95 -14.03
C ASN A 210 20.09 21.97 -12.49
N PRO A 211 20.71 21.04 -11.74
CA PRO A 211 20.60 21.02 -10.28
C PRO A 211 21.48 22.06 -9.55
N ARG A 212 22.31 22.85 -10.25
CA ARG A 212 23.14 23.94 -9.69
C ARG A 212 23.35 25.12 -10.63
#